data_AF-A0A427G8C4-F1
#
_entry.id   AF-A0A427G8C4-F1
#
_cell.length_a   1.000
_cell.length_b   1.000
_cell.length_c   1.000
_cell.angle_alpha   90.00
_cell.angle_beta   90.00
_cell.angle_gamma   90.00
#
_symmetry.space_group_name_H-M   'P 1'
#
loop_
_entity.id
_entity.type
_entity.pdbx_description
1 polymer ?
#
loop_
_entity_poly.entity_id
_entity_poly.type
_entity_poly.pdbx_seq_one_letter_code
_entity_poly.pdbx_strand_id
1 'polypeptide(L)'
;MDNAARSLDVEVLKQFQGFLEGCSGRTKWAAINAISHLRKSVEISSIDPAMAAFRAVCAEEEAATALINSLKDVGYEGAEKLHFRRHDDKHAVVLFVGTVMQWFQNRKAQAGEQLGEHRIFFDDIDGRIGLRVAIQLGRSNTAVHPTPPLHLVVQGERTLAEEFQAEMKELLGLDKTHEIRRLIDQRANFRNTLLYATPAGIPKPAGDVKAFIDKQIGIVNHLLIALALIDPWRQPNYPLSGIVSVSIDVFVDLMNRVSKEKT
;
A
#
# COMPACT_ATOMS: atom_id res chain seq x y z
N MET A 1 4.50 28.45 -7.48
CA MET A 1 3.21 28.66 -6.80
C MET A 1 3.08 27.56 -5.77
N ASP A 2 3.04 27.96 -4.49
CA ASP A 2 3.10 27.08 -3.33
C ASP A 2 2.05 25.97 -3.40
N ASN A 3 2.53 24.73 -3.48
CA ASN A 3 1.73 23.55 -3.24
C ASN A 3 1.67 23.38 -1.72
N ALA A 4 0.83 24.18 -1.06
CA ALA A 4 0.53 24.00 0.35
C ALA A 4 0.01 22.56 0.50
N ALA A 5 0.85 21.70 1.08
CA ALA A 5 0.50 20.30 1.32
C ALA A 5 -0.79 20.29 2.15
N ARG A 6 -1.91 19.91 1.51
CA ARG A 6 -3.17 19.71 2.21
C ARG A 6 -2.89 18.71 3.34
N SER A 7 -3.04 19.16 4.57
CA SER A 7 -2.94 18.28 5.72
C SER A 7 -3.98 17.17 5.57
N LEU A 8 -3.52 15.92 5.56
CA LEU A 8 -4.38 14.75 5.51
C LEU A 8 -4.89 14.48 6.91
N ASP A 9 -6.19 14.61 7.10
CA ASP A 9 -6.85 14.27 8.36
C ASP A 9 -7.02 12.75 8.48
N VAL A 10 -6.74 12.19 9.67
CA VAL A 10 -6.96 10.77 9.98
C VAL A 10 -8.43 10.36 9.80
N GLU A 11 -9.33 11.34 9.84
CA GLU A 11 -10.75 11.19 9.55
C GLU A 11 -11.03 10.63 8.14
N VAL A 12 -10.12 10.83 7.18
CA VAL A 12 -10.21 10.22 5.84
C VAL A 12 -10.32 8.69 5.93
N LEU A 13 -9.76 8.07 6.98
CA LEU A 13 -9.78 6.61 7.16
C LEU A 13 -11.14 6.09 7.66
N LYS A 14 -12.04 6.96 8.12
CA LYS A 14 -13.41 6.55 8.51
C LYS A 14 -14.19 5.96 7.34
N GLN A 15 -13.86 6.34 6.11
CA GLN A 15 -14.50 5.78 4.91
C GLN A 15 -14.37 4.25 4.83
N PHE A 16 -13.36 3.64 5.45
CA PHE A 16 -13.15 2.20 5.44
C PHE A 16 -13.95 1.44 6.49
N GLN A 17 -14.71 2.11 7.37
CA GLN A 17 -15.37 1.44 8.50
C GLN A 17 -16.26 0.26 8.04
N GLY A 18 -17.16 0.50 7.08
CA GLY A 18 -18.04 -0.56 6.56
C GLY A 18 -17.27 -1.71 5.90
N PHE A 19 -16.20 -1.41 5.17
CA PHE A 19 -15.31 -2.43 4.61
C PHE A 19 -14.65 -3.28 5.71
N LEU A 20 -14.10 -2.65 6.74
CA LEU A 20 -13.39 -3.32 7.83
C LEU A 20 -14.30 -4.15 8.74
N GLU A 21 -15.58 -3.79 8.85
CA GLU A 21 -16.58 -4.59 9.55
C GLU A 21 -16.73 -5.97 8.91
N GLY A 22 -16.72 -6.04 7.58
CA GLY A 22 -16.76 -7.28 6.79
C GLY A 22 -15.45 -8.07 6.72
N CYS A 23 -14.32 -7.51 7.17
CA CYS A 23 -13.07 -8.28 7.31
C CYS A 23 -13.16 -9.26 8.49
N SER A 24 -12.21 -10.20 8.57
CA SER A 24 -12.08 -11.12 9.70
C SER A 24 -10.62 -11.39 10.07
N GLY A 25 -10.42 -12.09 11.19
CA GLY A 25 -9.11 -12.58 11.61
C GLY A 25 -8.03 -11.51 11.72
N ARG A 26 -6.80 -11.87 11.33
CA ARG A 26 -5.63 -11.00 11.43
C ARG A 26 -5.73 -9.77 10.51
N THR A 27 -6.29 -9.94 9.32
CA THR A 27 -6.53 -8.86 8.36
C THR A 27 -7.36 -7.73 8.97
N LYS A 28 -8.49 -8.07 9.61
CA LYS A 28 -9.36 -7.08 10.30
C LYS A 28 -8.62 -6.35 11.41
N TRP A 29 -8.06 -7.11 12.36
CA TRP A 29 -7.53 -6.51 13.58
C TRP A 29 -6.26 -5.71 13.32
N ALA A 30 -5.42 -6.13 12.36
CA ALA A 30 -4.26 -5.33 11.96
C ALA A 30 -4.70 -4.01 11.29
N ALA A 31 -5.67 -4.03 10.38
CA ALA A 31 -6.17 -2.80 9.74
C ALA A 31 -6.82 -1.82 10.75
N ILE A 32 -7.65 -2.32 11.68
CA ILE A 32 -8.23 -1.51 12.75
C ILE A 32 -7.13 -0.94 13.67
N ASN A 33 -6.13 -1.75 14.00
CA ASN A 33 -5.02 -1.32 14.85
C ASN A 33 -4.19 -0.24 14.15
N ALA A 34 -3.98 -0.32 12.83
CA ALA A 34 -3.32 0.72 12.05
C ALA A 34 -4.01 2.09 12.19
N ILE A 35 -5.34 2.12 12.05
CA ILE A 35 -6.14 3.34 12.24
C ILE A 35 -6.04 3.84 13.69
N SER A 36 -6.11 2.94 14.68
CA SER A 36 -5.97 3.29 16.09
C SER A 36 -4.61 3.92 16.39
N HIS A 37 -3.53 3.38 15.81
CA HIS A 37 -2.19 3.91 15.94
C HIS A 37 -2.06 5.34 15.37
N LEU A 38 -2.66 5.63 14.21
CA LEU A 38 -2.65 7.00 13.65
C LEU A 38 -3.46 7.98 14.48
N ARG A 39 -4.66 7.61 14.95
CA ARG A 39 -5.46 8.48 15.83
C ARG A 39 -4.68 8.88 17.08
N LYS A 40 -4.09 7.89 17.77
CA LYS A 40 -3.25 8.13 18.94
C LYS A 40 -2.00 8.94 18.61
N SER A 41 -1.42 8.74 17.43
CA SER A 41 -0.27 9.52 16.96
C SER A 41 -0.62 11.02 16.85
N VAL A 42 -1.77 11.34 16.25
CA VAL A 42 -2.27 12.72 16.16
C VAL A 42 -2.54 13.29 17.55
N GLU A 43 -3.25 12.56 18.41
CA GLU A 43 -3.61 12.98 19.76
C GLU A 43 -2.40 13.36 20.63
N ILE A 44 -1.31 12.59 20.55
CA ILE A 44 -0.11 12.80 21.38
C ILE A 44 0.95 13.67 20.69
N SER A 45 0.74 14.10 19.45
CA SER A 45 1.75 14.80 18.64
C SER A 45 2.32 16.07 19.27
N SER A 46 1.53 16.80 20.05
CA SER A 46 1.95 18.00 20.77
C SER A 46 2.55 17.72 22.15
N ILE A 47 2.33 16.51 22.70
CA ILE A 47 2.75 16.11 24.05
C ILE A 47 4.06 15.34 23.99
N ASP A 48 4.13 14.35 23.11
CA ASP A 48 5.29 13.49 22.89
C ASP A 48 5.47 13.23 21.37
N PRO A 49 6.19 14.13 20.68
CA PRO A 49 6.40 14.02 19.24
C PRO A 49 7.14 12.74 18.83
N ALA A 50 8.00 12.21 19.70
CA ALA A 50 8.75 10.98 19.43
C ALA A 50 7.83 9.76 19.45
N MET A 51 6.97 9.68 20.47
CA MET A 51 5.96 8.60 20.55
C MET A 51 4.87 8.75 19.51
N ALA A 52 4.54 9.98 19.11
CA ALA A 52 3.65 10.21 17.98
C ALA A 52 4.24 9.65 16.69
N ALA A 53 5.49 9.99 16.36
CA ALA A 53 6.18 9.44 15.18
C ALA A 53 6.28 7.91 15.24
N PHE A 54 6.61 7.35 16.39
CA PHE A 54 6.69 5.89 16.58
C PHE A 54 5.33 5.21 16.34
N ARG A 55 4.24 5.76 16.90
CA ARG A 55 2.87 5.26 16.65
C ARG A 55 2.52 5.29 15.17
N ALA A 56 2.92 6.34 14.45
CA ALA A 56 2.65 6.46 13.02
C ALA A 56 3.43 5.41 12.18
N VAL A 57 4.65 5.04 12.60
CA VAL A 57 5.39 3.91 12.01
C VAL A 57 4.69 2.58 12.29
N CYS A 58 4.23 2.35 13.53
CA CYS A 58 3.47 1.14 13.84
C CYS A 58 2.19 1.02 13.00
N ALA A 59 1.53 2.15 12.70
CA ALA A 59 0.35 2.13 11.85
C ALA A 59 0.64 1.62 10.44
N GLU A 60 1.73 2.10 9.82
CA GLU A 60 2.21 1.62 8.52
C GLU A 60 2.45 0.11 8.56
N GLU A 61 3.14 -0.38 9.60
CA GLU A 61 3.43 -1.80 9.75
C GLU A 61 2.18 -2.68 9.90
N GLU A 62 1.19 -2.21 10.66
CA GLU A 62 -0.06 -2.94 10.85
C GLU A 62 -0.92 -2.93 9.57
N ALA A 63 -0.93 -1.83 8.82
CA ALA A 63 -1.61 -1.78 7.52
C ALA A 63 -0.96 -2.73 6.50
N ALA A 64 0.38 -2.76 6.43
CA ALA A 64 1.11 -3.71 5.60
C ALA A 64 0.83 -5.17 6.04
N THR A 65 0.76 -5.41 7.36
CA THR A 65 0.40 -6.71 7.90
C THR A 65 -1.02 -7.14 7.47
N ALA A 66 -1.98 -6.23 7.49
CA ALA A 66 -3.34 -6.51 7.03
C ALA A 66 -3.37 -6.92 5.55
N LEU A 67 -2.69 -6.17 4.68
CA LEU A 67 -2.59 -6.47 3.26
C LEU A 67 -1.92 -7.84 3.00
N ILE A 68 -0.79 -8.12 3.64
CA ILE A 68 -0.10 -9.41 3.47
C ILE A 68 -0.97 -10.59 3.92
N ASN A 69 -1.69 -10.45 5.05
CA ASN A 69 -2.57 -11.53 5.52
C ASN A 69 -3.75 -11.72 4.58
N SER A 70 -4.34 -10.65 4.06
CA SER A 70 -5.39 -10.72 3.05
C SER A 70 -4.95 -11.49 1.81
N LEU A 71 -3.77 -11.19 1.26
CA LEU A 71 -3.24 -11.92 0.09
C LEU A 71 -3.15 -13.43 0.33
N LYS A 72 -2.74 -13.84 1.54
CA LYS A 72 -2.71 -15.25 1.95
C LYS A 72 -4.09 -15.84 2.13
N ASP A 73 -4.98 -15.13 2.82
CA ASP A 73 -6.34 -15.59 3.12
C ASP A 73 -7.21 -15.69 1.85
N VAL A 74 -6.95 -14.85 0.85
CA VAL A 74 -7.60 -14.90 -0.47
C VAL A 74 -7.05 -16.06 -1.31
N GLY A 75 -5.86 -16.58 -0.99
CA GLY A 75 -5.25 -17.73 -1.65
C GLY A 75 -4.46 -17.38 -2.91
N TYR A 76 -3.88 -16.19 -2.99
CA TYR A 76 -2.96 -15.88 -4.10
C TYR A 76 -1.71 -16.76 -4.03
N GLU A 77 -1.33 -17.33 -5.17
CA GLU A 77 -0.09 -18.11 -5.31
C GLU A 77 1.14 -17.26 -4.95
N GLY A 78 2.10 -17.86 -4.23
CA GLY A 78 3.31 -17.18 -3.81
C GLY A 78 3.14 -16.27 -2.59
N ALA A 79 1.91 -15.95 -2.18
CA ALA A 79 1.64 -15.08 -1.04
C ALA A 79 2.21 -15.65 0.27
N GLU A 80 2.36 -16.98 0.39
CA GLU A 80 2.96 -17.65 1.54
C GLU A 80 4.41 -17.22 1.81
N LYS A 81 5.14 -16.81 0.75
CA LYS A 81 6.52 -16.34 0.80
C LYS A 81 6.65 -14.93 1.37
N LEU A 82 5.54 -14.20 1.54
CA LEU A 82 5.53 -12.87 2.14
C LEU A 82 5.59 -12.97 3.67
N HIS A 83 6.66 -12.49 4.31
CA HIS A 83 6.84 -12.66 5.76
C HIS A 83 6.48 -11.39 6.54
N PHE A 84 5.21 -11.25 6.93
CA PHE A 84 4.75 -10.11 7.75
C PHE A 84 5.45 -9.97 9.11
N ARG A 85 6.17 -10.99 9.61
CA ARG A 85 6.91 -10.89 10.89
C ARG A 85 8.26 -10.20 10.74
N ARG A 86 8.75 -10.00 9.52
CA ARG A 86 10.00 -9.30 9.25
C ARG A 86 9.69 -7.83 8.95
N HIS A 87 10.33 -6.91 9.67
CA HIS A 87 10.12 -5.47 9.47
C HIS A 87 10.52 -5.04 8.05
N ASP A 88 11.59 -5.64 7.52
CA ASP A 88 12.06 -5.41 6.15
C ASP A 88 10.95 -5.66 5.12
N ASP A 89 10.25 -6.79 5.21
CA ASP A 89 9.14 -7.14 4.32
C ASP A 89 8.00 -6.13 4.40
N LYS A 90 7.65 -5.64 5.59
CA LYS A 90 6.58 -4.64 5.75
C LYS A 90 6.94 -3.29 5.10
N HIS A 91 8.17 -2.82 5.28
CA HIS A 91 8.62 -1.57 4.66
C HIS A 91 8.82 -1.71 3.15
N ALA A 92 9.23 -2.90 2.69
CA ALA A 92 9.28 -3.21 1.27
C ALA A 92 7.87 -3.14 0.65
N VAL A 93 6.83 -3.65 1.32
CA VAL A 93 5.44 -3.55 0.82
C VAL A 93 5.03 -2.10 0.61
N VAL A 94 5.40 -1.21 1.52
CA VAL A 94 5.08 0.23 1.43
C VAL A 94 5.76 0.88 0.22
N LEU A 95 7.04 0.57 0.00
CA LEU A 95 7.76 1.03 -1.19
C LEU A 95 7.10 0.48 -2.46
N PHE A 96 6.80 -0.81 -2.47
CA PHE A 96 6.23 -1.49 -3.62
C PHE A 96 4.85 -0.92 -4.01
N VAL A 97 3.94 -0.75 -3.05
CA VAL A 97 2.62 -0.16 -3.31
C VAL A 97 2.75 1.28 -3.81
N GLY A 98 3.71 2.05 -3.28
CA GLY A 98 4.05 3.37 -3.81
C GLY A 98 4.48 3.32 -5.28
N THR A 99 5.30 2.33 -5.67
CA THR A 99 5.72 2.13 -7.06
C THR A 99 4.57 1.72 -7.96
N VAL A 100 3.65 0.86 -7.50
CA VAL A 100 2.43 0.51 -8.26
C VAL A 100 1.56 1.74 -8.51
N MET A 101 1.41 2.61 -7.51
CA MET A 101 0.69 3.87 -7.67
C MET A 101 1.38 4.78 -8.70
N GLN A 102 2.71 4.89 -8.67
CA GLN A 102 3.46 5.66 -9.65
C GLN A 102 3.31 5.09 -11.06
N TRP A 103 3.38 3.77 -11.21
CA TRP A 103 3.14 3.07 -12.47
C TRP A 103 1.77 3.43 -13.06
N PHE A 104 0.72 3.38 -12.24
CA PHE A 104 -0.63 3.74 -12.66
C PHE A 104 -0.73 5.20 -13.13
N GLN A 105 -0.11 6.14 -12.40
CA GLN A 105 -0.09 7.55 -12.80
C GLN A 105 0.67 7.77 -14.11
N ASN A 106 1.78 7.06 -14.33
CA ASN A 106 2.55 7.13 -15.58
C ASN A 106 1.69 6.63 -16.76
N ARG A 107 1.03 5.49 -16.63
CA ARG A 107 0.14 4.94 -17.67
C ARG A 107 -1.05 5.86 -17.93
N LYS A 108 -1.64 6.44 -16.88
CA LYS A 108 -2.70 7.45 -17.02
C LYS A 108 -2.22 8.66 -17.83
N ALA A 109 -1.03 9.17 -17.53
CA ALA A 109 -0.47 10.31 -18.26
C ALA A 109 -0.20 9.97 -19.74
N GLN A 110 0.28 8.75 -20.03
CA GLN A 110 0.51 8.26 -21.39
C GLN A 110 -0.79 8.05 -22.19
N ALA A 111 -1.87 7.60 -21.53
CA ALA A 111 -3.17 7.40 -22.18
C ALA A 111 -3.82 8.73 -22.65
N GLY A 112 -3.35 9.87 -22.15
CA GLY A 112 -3.84 11.19 -22.55
C GLY A 112 -5.35 11.33 -22.39
N GLU A 113 -6.04 11.81 -23.42
CA GLU A 113 -7.50 12.00 -23.42
C GLU A 113 -8.31 10.70 -23.71
N GLN A 114 -7.64 9.56 -23.91
CA GLN A 114 -8.34 8.30 -24.20
C GLN A 114 -9.07 7.73 -22.98
N LEU A 115 -8.59 8.04 -21.78
CA LEU A 115 -9.23 7.74 -20.51
C LEU A 115 -9.71 9.05 -19.88
N GLY A 116 -11.00 9.12 -19.58
CA GLY A 116 -11.60 10.27 -18.90
C GLY A 116 -11.35 10.24 -17.38
N GLU A 117 -12.31 10.75 -16.62
CA GLU A 117 -12.28 10.64 -15.16
C GLU A 117 -12.31 9.18 -14.71
N HIS A 118 -11.51 8.85 -13.70
CA HIS A 118 -11.63 7.57 -13.00
C HIS A 118 -12.14 7.81 -11.58
N ARG A 119 -12.93 6.88 -11.08
CA ARG A 119 -13.51 6.95 -9.74
C ARG A 119 -13.28 5.64 -9.02
N ILE A 120 -12.90 5.73 -7.76
CA ILE A 120 -12.85 4.62 -6.82
C ILE A 120 -13.95 4.88 -5.80
N PHE A 121 -14.85 3.92 -5.61
CA PHE A 121 -16.00 4.08 -4.71
C PHE A 121 -16.33 2.77 -4.01
N PHE A 122 -16.91 2.87 -2.81
CA PHE A 122 -17.39 1.72 -2.07
C PHE A 122 -18.68 1.19 -2.67
N ASP A 123 -18.81 -0.13 -2.70
CA ASP A 123 -20.00 -0.83 -3.18
C ASP A 123 -20.20 -2.15 -2.40
N ASP A 124 -21.39 -2.74 -2.53
CA ASP A 124 -21.71 -4.06 -2.00
C ASP A 124 -21.21 -5.15 -2.96
N ILE A 125 -20.30 -6.00 -2.46
CA ILE A 125 -19.72 -7.15 -3.15
C ILE A 125 -20.22 -8.41 -2.45
N ASP A 126 -21.37 -8.94 -2.91
CA ASP A 126 -22.02 -10.15 -2.40
C ASP A 126 -22.27 -10.14 -0.87
N GLY A 127 -22.81 -9.03 -0.36
CA GLY A 127 -23.10 -8.82 1.07
C GLY A 127 -21.92 -8.27 1.86
N ARG A 128 -20.84 -7.87 1.19
CA ARG A 128 -19.64 -7.32 1.82
C ARG A 128 -19.19 -6.03 1.13
N ILE A 129 -19.02 -4.97 1.91
CA ILE A 129 -18.52 -3.70 1.37
C ILE A 129 -17.10 -3.88 0.82
N GLY A 130 -16.84 -3.36 -0.38
CA GLY A 130 -15.54 -3.35 -1.06
C GLY A 130 -15.38 -2.16 -1.98
N LEU A 131 -14.21 -1.99 -2.61
CA LEU A 131 -13.97 -0.93 -3.59
C LEU A 131 -14.18 -1.43 -5.03
N ARG A 132 -14.84 -0.61 -5.84
CA ARG A 132 -14.90 -0.71 -7.30
C ARG A 132 -14.09 0.41 -7.96
N VAL A 133 -13.69 0.17 -9.20
CA VAL A 133 -13.06 1.16 -10.08
C VAL A 133 -14.00 1.39 -11.26
N ALA A 134 -14.28 2.66 -11.54
CA ALA A 134 -14.92 3.11 -12.78
C ALA A 134 -13.92 3.90 -13.61
N ILE A 135 -13.80 3.57 -14.89
CA ILE A 135 -12.91 4.24 -15.84
C ILE A 135 -13.77 4.81 -16.97
N GLN A 136 -13.87 6.12 -17.06
CA GLN A 136 -14.58 6.78 -18.16
C GLN A 136 -13.82 6.59 -19.47
N LEU A 137 -14.55 6.26 -20.55
CA LEU A 137 -13.97 6.11 -21.88
C LEU A 137 -14.00 7.45 -22.63
N GLY A 138 -12.83 8.03 -22.88
CA GLY A 138 -12.68 9.35 -23.49
C GLY A 138 -13.53 10.42 -22.80
N ARG A 139 -14.23 11.24 -23.60
CA ARG A 139 -15.19 12.26 -23.12
C ARG A 139 -16.64 11.76 -23.10
N SER A 140 -16.87 10.45 -23.12
CA SER A 140 -18.22 9.87 -23.14
C SER A 140 -18.86 9.84 -21.74
N ASN A 141 -20.18 9.69 -21.66
CA ASN A 141 -20.87 9.42 -20.39
C ASN A 141 -20.86 7.93 -20.00
N THR A 142 -20.02 7.11 -20.65
CA THR A 142 -19.91 5.68 -20.39
C THR A 142 -18.63 5.39 -19.61
N ALA A 143 -18.75 4.54 -18.59
CA ALA A 143 -17.63 4.05 -17.80
C ALA A 143 -17.55 2.53 -17.85
N VAL A 144 -16.32 2.02 -17.82
CA VAL A 144 -16.03 0.59 -17.68
C VAL A 144 -15.76 0.30 -16.22
N HIS A 145 -16.33 -0.81 -15.74
CA HIS A 145 -16.20 -1.27 -14.36
C HIS A 145 -15.59 -2.68 -14.34
N PRO A 146 -14.24 -2.80 -14.28
CA PRO A 146 -13.61 -4.10 -14.17
C PRO A 146 -14.11 -4.84 -12.94
N THR A 147 -14.40 -6.13 -13.10
CA THR A 147 -14.89 -6.99 -12.02
C THR A 147 -14.15 -8.32 -12.08
N PRO A 148 -13.24 -8.62 -11.13
CA PRO A 148 -12.72 -7.75 -10.07
C PRO A 148 -12.03 -6.46 -10.56
N PRO A 149 -11.90 -5.41 -9.73
CA PRO A 149 -11.41 -4.09 -10.14
C PRO A 149 -9.96 -4.09 -10.61
N LEU A 150 -9.15 -5.03 -10.11
CA LEU A 150 -7.75 -5.20 -10.52
C LEU A 150 -7.57 -6.36 -11.51
N HIS A 151 -8.66 -6.99 -11.98
CA HIS A 151 -8.59 -8.07 -12.96
C HIS A 151 -8.77 -7.47 -14.35
N LEU A 152 -7.65 -7.19 -15.01
CA LEU A 152 -7.61 -6.63 -16.36
C LEU A 152 -7.01 -7.66 -17.33
N VAL A 153 -7.67 -7.84 -18.47
CA VAL A 153 -7.21 -8.67 -19.58
C VAL A 153 -6.90 -7.75 -20.75
N VAL A 154 -5.67 -7.86 -21.26
CA VAL A 154 -5.22 -7.13 -22.46
C VAL A 154 -4.97 -8.13 -23.57
N GLN A 155 -5.40 -7.78 -24.78
CA GLN A 155 -5.09 -8.52 -26.00
C GLN A 155 -3.98 -7.80 -26.75
N GLY A 156 -2.86 -8.48 -26.96
CA GLY A 156 -1.66 -7.94 -27.60
C GLY A 156 -0.56 -9.00 -27.69
N GLU A 157 0.63 -8.61 -28.19
CA GLU A 157 1.80 -9.50 -28.25
C GLU A 157 2.30 -9.93 -26.86
N ARG A 158 2.03 -9.09 -25.85
CA ARG A 158 2.30 -9.36 -24.44
C ARG A 158 1.02 -9.23 -23.64
N THR A 159 0.95 -10.02 -22.58
CA THR A 159 -0.07 -9.88 -21.55
C THR A 159 0.18 -8.61 -20.72
N LEU A 160 -0.88 -8.04 -20.13
CA LEU A 160 -0.72 -6.91 -19.20
C LEU A 160 0.18 -7.26 -18.01
N ALA A 161 0.14 -8.53 -17.59
CA ALA A 161 1.02 -9.09 -16.58
C ALA A 161 2.50 -8.92 -16.96
N GLU A 162 2.88 -9.29 -18.18
CA GLU A 162 4.27 -9.18 -18.66
C GLU A 162 4.71 -7.72 -18.81
N GLU A 163 3.83 -6.84 -19.31
CA GLU A 163 4.14 -5.40 -19.38
C GLU A 163 4.31 -4.78 -18.00
N PHE A 164 3.36 -5.04 -17.10
CA PHE A 164 3.42 -4.58 -15.72
C PHE A 164 4.69 -5.09 -15.03
N GLN A 165 5.03 -6.36 -15.21
CA GLN A 165 6.25 -6.93 -14.67
C GLN A 165 7.49 -6.18 -15.18
N ALA A 166 7.61 -5.95 -16.49
CA ALA A 166 8.76 -5.27 -17.08
C ALA A 166 8.91 -3.84 -16.55
N GLU A 167 7.82 -3.07 -16.52
CA GLU A 167 7.83 -1.67 -16.07
C GLU A 167 8.04 -1.56 -14.57
N MET A 168 7.49 -2.47 -13.77
CA MET A 168 7.74 -2.49 -12.33
C MET A 168 9.21 -2.79 -12.02
N LYS A 169 9.85 -3.69 -12.79
CA LYS A 169 11.30 -3.96 -12.64
C LYS A 169 12.14 -2.72 -12.96
N GLU A 170 11.74 -1.96 -13.98
CA GLU A 170 12.37 -0.70 -14.36
C GLU A 170 12.15 0.41 -13.31
N LEU A 171 10.91 0.63 -12.86
CA LEU A 171 10.57 1.66 -11.88
C LEU A 171 11.15 1.39 -10.50
N LEU A 172 11.21 0.13 -10.09
CA LEU A 172 11.93 -0.26 -8.87
C LEU A 172 13.44 -0.10 -9.05
N GLY A 173 13.93 -0.07 -10.29
CA GLY A 173 15.34 -0.09 -10.61
C GLY A 173 15.99 -1.32 -9.98
N LEU A 174 15.51 -2.54 -10.30
CA LEU A 174 16.05 -3.77 -9.72
C LEU A 174 17.57 -3.94 -9.90
N ASP A 175 18.18 -3.19 -10.82
CA ASP A 175 19.62 -3.12 -11.05
C ASP A 175 20.36 -2.33 -9.95
N LYS A 176 19.62 -1.53 -9.16
CA LYS A 176 20.07 -0.71 -8.02
C LYS A 176 19.61 -1.30 -6.68
N THR A 177 19.70 -2.63 -6.54
CA THR A 177 19.24 -3.36 -5.35
C THR A 177 19.78 -2.77 -4.03
N HIS A 178 21.04 -2.32 -4.01
CA HIS A 178 21.65 -1.64 -2.86
C HIS A 178 20.91 -0.36 -2.40
N GLU A 179 20.40 0.45 -3.32
CA GLU A 179 19.65 1.67 -2.97
C GLU A 179 18.30 1.33 -2.33
N ILE A 180 17.58 0.35 -2.89
CA ILE A 180 16.30 -0.13 -2.35
C ILE A 180 16.50 -0.71 -0.96
N ARG A 181 17.54 -1.54 -0.79
CA ARG A 181 17.91 -2.08 0.51
C ARG A 181 18.19 -0.97 1.51
N ARG A 182 18.98 0.03 1.13
CA ARG A 182 19.26 1.18 2.00
C ARG A 182 17.98 1.89 2.43
N LEU A 183 16.99 2.04 1.55
CA LEU A 183 15.69 2.64 1.90
C LEU A 183 14.89 1.77 2.88
N ILE A 184 14.88 0.45 2.68
CA ILE A 184 14.23 -0.50 3.59
C ILE A 184 14.91 -0.47 4.97
N ASP A 185 16.24 -0.57 5.00
CA ASP A 185 17.04 -0.55 6.23
C ASP A 185 16.89 0.81 6.95
N GLN A 186 16.83 1.93 6.23
CA GLN A 186 16.56 3.24 6.83
C GLN A 186 15.20 3.32 7.49
N ARG A 187 14.14 2.81 6.85
CA ARG A 187 12.79 2.77 7.44
C ARG A 187 12.72 1.84 8.65
N ALA A 188 13.32 0.65 8.55
CA ALA A 188 13.38 -0.31 9.66
C ALA A 188 14.15 0.25 10.86
N ASN A 189 15.29 0.90 10.60
CA ASN A 189 16.12 1.50 11.63
C ASN A 189 15.51 2.78 12.20
N PHE A 190 14.69 3.52 11.45
CA PHE A 190 14.04 4.73 11.94
C PHE A 190 13.27 4.45 13.24
N ARG A 191 12.57 3.31 13.31
CA ARG A 191 11.90 2.86 14.53
C ARG A 191 12.87 2.76 15.72
N ASN A 192 14.02 2.13 15.52
CA ASN A 192 15.02 1.97 16.58
C ASN A 192 15.63 3.32 16.98
N THR A 193 15.84 4.22 16.02
CA THR A 193 16.36 5.57 16.29
C THR A 193 15.39 6.44 17.10
N LEU A 194 14.08 6.16 17.07
CA LEU A 194 13.11 6.87 17.89
C LEU A 194 13.06 6.37 19.34
N LEU A 195 13.39 5.09 19.57
CA LEU A 195 13.21 4.44 20.87
C LEU A 195 14.48 4.40 21.73
N TYR A 196 15.64 4.18 21.11
CA TYR A 196 16.84 3.83 21.85
C TYR A 196 17.83 4.99 21.88
N ALA A 197 18.34 5.28 23.08
CA ALA A 197 19.43 6.23 23.27
C ALA A 197 20.69 5.77 22.52
N THR A 198 21.46 6.74 22.04
CA THR A 198 22.76 6.52 21.41
C THR A 198 23.86 7.14 22.27
N PRO A 199 25.15 6.89 22.00
CA PRO A 199 26.23 7.62 22.66
C PRO A 199 26.14 9.16 22.50
N ALA A 200 25.40 9.64 21.50
CA ALA A 200 25.12 11.06 21.29
C ALA A 200 23.94 11.60 22.14
N GLY A 201 23.29 10.76 22.95
CA GLY A 201 22.20 11.12 23.86
C GLY A 201 20.84 10.51 23.51
N ILE A 202 19.80 11.05 24.15
CA ILE A 202 18.40 10.63 23.95
C ILE A 202 17.93 11.13 22.57
N PRO A 203 17.22 10.31 21.78
CA PRO A 203 16.72 10.74 20.48
C PRO A 203 15.78 11.93 20.60
N LYS A 204 15.96 12.91 19.73
CA LYS A 204 15.01 13.99 19.52
C LYS A 204 14.54 13.92 18.08
N PRO A 205 13.23 13.80 17.80
CA PRO A 205 12.72 13.86 16.44
C PRO A 205 13.16 15.17 15.80
N ALA A 206 13.99 15.09 14.76
CA ALA A 206 14.34 16.25 13.96
C ALA A 206 13.27 16.44 12.87
N GLY A 207 12.81 17.68 12.68
CA GLY A 207 11.86 18.03 11.63
C GLY A 207 10.40 18.11 12.09
N ASP A 208 9.50 18.22 11.11
CA ASP A 208 8.07 18.40 11.32
C ASP A 208 7.36 17.05 11.51
N VAL A 209 7.10 16.69 12.78
CA VAL A 209 6.39 15.46 13.15
C VAL A 209 4.97 15.44 12.59
N LYS A 210 4.31 16.59 12.48
CA LYS A 210 2.96 16.65 11.92
C LYS A 210 2.99 16.30 10.43
N ALA A 211 3.91 16.89 9.67
CA ALA A 211 4.08 16.54 8.26
C ALA A 211 4.43 15.05 8.07
N PHE A 212 5.21 14.48 8.99
CA PHE A 212 5.48 13.04 9.00
C PHE A 212 4.20 12.21 9.23
N ILE A 213 3.38 12.57 10.21
CA ILE A 213 2.10 11.87 10.49
C ILE A 213 1.16 11.97 9.29
N ASP A 214 1.01 13.15 8.68
CA ASP A 214 0.18 13.36 7.49
C ASP A 214 0.61 12.43 6.34
N LYS A 215 1.92 12.23 6.16
CA LYS A 215 2.47 11.27 5.19
C LYS A 215 2.11 9.82 5.55
N GLN A 216 2.18 9.44 6.82
CA GLN A 216 1.82 8.09 7.27
C GLN A 216 0.32 7.82 7.13
N ILE A 217 -0.54 8.82 7.32
CA ILE A 217 -1.98 8.73 7.02
C ILE A 217 -2.17 8.40 5.53
N GLY A 218 -1.47 9.10 4.64
CA GLY A 218 -1.51 8.81 3.20
C GLY A 218 -1.07 7.40 2.84
N ILE A 219 0.01 6.90 3.45
CA ILE A 219 0.50 5.53 3.23
C ILE A 219 -0.52 4.48 3.71
N VAL A 220 -1.05 4.62 4.92
CA VAL A 220 -2.07 3.70 5.45
C VAL A 220 -3.33 3.76 4.58
N ASN A 221 -3.74 4.93 4.12
CA ASN A 221 -4.85 5.07 3.20
C ASN A 221 -4.63 4.27 1.90
N HIS A 222 -3.47 4.39 1.26
CA HIS A 222 -3.16 3.60 0.04
C HIS A 222 -3.18 2.09 0.29
N LEU A 223 -2.64 1.64 1.43
CA LEU A 223 -2.67 0.21 1.79
C LEU A 223 -4.09 -0.29 2.04
N LEU A 224 -4.95 0.51 2.67
CA LEU A 224 -6.36 0.17 2.87
C LEU A 224 -7.16 0.21 1.56
N ILE A 225 -6.84 1.11 0.63
CA ILE A 225 -7.40 1.09 -0.73
C ILE A 225 -7.02 -0.21 -1.44
N ALA A 226 -5.74 -0.57 -1.45
CA ALA A 226 -5.28 -1.83 -2.06
C ALA A 226 -5.99 -3.03 -1.43
N LEU A 227 -6.07 -3.05 -0.09
CA LEU A 227 -6.77 -4.09 0.65
C LEU A 227 -8.26 -4.18 0.26
N ALA A 228 -8.98 -3.06 0.15
CA ALA A 228 -10.40 -3.05 -0.22
C ALA A 228 -10.68 -3.32 -1.71
N LEU A 229 -9.68 -3.16 -2.59
CA LEU A 229 -9.72 -3.57 -3.99
C LEU A 229 -9.42 -5.07 -4.21
N ILE A 230 -8.93 -5.76 -3.17
CA ILE A 230 -8.49 -7.15 -3.25
C ILE A 230 -9.37 -8.06 -2.38
N ASP A 231 -9.47 -7.74 -1.10
CA ASP A 231 -9.97 -8.67 -0.08
C ASP A 231 -11.44 -9.08 -0.26
N PRO A 232 -12.38 -8.21 -0.69
CA PRO A 232 -13.77 -8.61 -0.94
C PRO A 232 -13.93 -9.50 -2.19
N TRP A 233 -12.99 -9.46 -3.12
CA TRP A 233 -13.10 -10.08 -4.45
C TRP A 233 -12.52 -11.49 -4.46
N ARG A 234 -13.18 -12.41 -3.73
CA ARG A 234 -12.67 -13.76 -3.48
C ARG A 234 -13.35 -14.84 -4.33
N GLN A 235 -12.65 -15.97 -4.48
CA GLN A 235 -13.26 -17.21 -4.96
C GLN A 235 -14.33 -17.72 -3.97
N PRO A 236 -15.33 -18.48 -4.43
CA PRO A 236 -15.54 -18.92 -5.82
C PRO A 236 -16.20 -17.86 -6.72
N ASN A 237 -16.73 -16.78 -6.16
CA ASN A 237 -17.53 -15.80 -6.91
C ASN A 237 -16.71 -15.02 -7.92
N TYR A 238 -15.42 -14.78 -7.63
CA TYR A 238 -14.53 -14.00 -8.47
C TYR A 238 -13.19 -14.71 -8.73
N PRO A 239 -12.61 -14.56 -9.94
CA PRO A 239 -11.26 -15.02 -10.21
C PRO A 239 -10.23 -14.16 -9.46
N LEU A 240 -9.05 -14.72 -9.23
CA LEU A 240 -7.92 -13.95 -8.71
C LEU A 240 -7.46 -12.91 -9.74
N SER A 241 -7.01 -11.74 -9.28
CA SER A 241 -6.49 -10.68 -10.15
C SER A 241 -5.11 -11.06 -10.70
N GLY A 242 -4.95 -11.03 -12.03
CA GLY A 242 -3.65 -11.26 -12.66
C GLY A 242 -2.59 -10.21 -12.26
N ILE A 243 -2.97 -8.93 -12.13
CA ILE A 243 -2.07 -7.86 -11.68
C ILE A 243 -1.59 -8.12 -10.25
N VAL A 244 -2.48 -8.59 -9.36
CA VAL A 244 -2.11 -8.90 -7.98
C VAL A 244 -1.16 -10.10 -7.93
N SER A 245 -1.42 -11.16 -8.70
CA SER A 245 -0.51 -12.32 -8.79
C SER A 245 0.89 -11.89 -9.25
N VAL A 246 0.99 -11.13 -10.34
CA VAL A 246 2.29 -10.66 -10.86
C VAL A 246 2.98 -9.72 -9.87
N SER A 247 2.21 -8.90 -9.15
CA SER A 247 2.74 -8.03 -8.10
C SER A 247 3.42 -8.82 -7.01
N ILE A 248 2.83 -9.95 -6.59
CA ILE A 248 3.43 -10.85 -5.60
C ILE A 248 4.74 -11.44 -6.15
N ASP A 249 4.76 -11.89 -7.41
CA ASP A 249 5.97 -12.45 -8.01
C ASP A 249 7.11 -11.44 -8.11
N VAL A 250 6.83 -10.22 -8.57
CA VAL A 250 7.83 -9.14 -8.63
C VAL A 250 8.33 -8.78 -7.23
N PHE A 251 7.43 -8.71 -6.26
CA PHE A 251 7.78 -8.41 -4.89
C PHE A 251 8.68 -9.50 -4.28
N VAL A 252 8.36 -10.77 -4.51
CA VAL A 252 9.16 -11.91 -4.04
C VAL A 252 10.55 -11.91 -4.70
N ASP A 253 10.65 -11.63 -6.02
CA ASP A 253 11.94 -11.49 -6.70
C ASP A 253 12.77 -10.36 -6.08
N LEU A 254 12.16 -9.19 -5.85
CA LEU A 254 12.80 -8.07 -5.17
C LEU A 254 13.35 -8.48 -3.79
N MET A 255 12.52 -9.11 -2.95
CA MET A 255 12.92 -9.51 -1.60
C MET A 255 14.02 -10.56 -1.60
N ASN A 256 14.01 -11.48 -2.56
CA ASN A 256 15.08 -12.46 -2.73
C ASN A 256 16.41 -11.80 -3.09
N ARG A 257 16.40 -10.78 -3.96
CA ARG A 257 17.61 -10.03 -4.33
C ARG A 257 18.15 -9.22 -3.15
N VAL A 258 17.28 -8.48 -2.46
CA VAL A 258 17.63 -7.71 -1.27
C VAL A 258 18.20 -8.61 -0.16
N SER A 259 17.66 -9.82 -0.01
CA SER A 259 18.14 -10.79 0.99
C SER A 259 19.49 -11.40 0.63
N LYS A 260 19.76 -11.67 -0.66
CA LYS A 260 21.05 -12.25 -1.10
C LYS A 260 22.24 -11.33 -0.82
N GLU A 261 22.05 -10.01 -0.89
CA GLU A 261 23.10 -9.06 -0.51
C GLU A 261 23.41 -9.08 1.01
N LYS A 262 22.59 -9.69 1.87
CA LYS A 262 22.85 -9.77 3.33
C LYS A 262 23.93 -10.80 3.67
N THR A 263 24.16 -11.76 2.78
CA THR A 263 25.14 -12.86 2.86
C THR A 263 26.40 -12.52 2.09
#